data_AF-A0AAW2QEG6-F1
#
_entry.id   AF-A0AAW2QEG6-F1
#
_cell.length_a   1.000
_cell.length_b   1.000
_cell.length_c   1.000
_cell.angle_alpha   90.00
_cell.angle_beta   90.00
_cell.angle_gamma   90.00
#
_symmetry.space_group_name_H-M   'P 1'
#
loop_
_entity.id
_entity.type
_entity.pdbx_description
1 polymer ?
#
loop_
_entity_poly.entity_id
_entity_poly.type
_entity_poly.pdbx_seq_one_letter_code
_entity_poly.pdbx_strand_id
1 'polypeptide(L)'
;MEVTMAEPDGVLTERNVDVAALYDMLRQCKASAEEIVAKMLAIKKEADPKSQLREVVTQILLNFVTLRQVNRSILLEEDRVKAETERAKAPVELTTLQLHNLMYEKNHYVKALKACKEFRTKYQSIELIPEEEFIRDAPEDIKRSILSSDRTHDLMLKRLNYELFQACLLSF
;
A
#
# COMPACT_ATOMS: atom_id res chain seq x y z
N MET A 1 10.45 4.60 20.72
CA MET A 1 9.25 3.74 20.71
C MET A 1 9.61 2.51 19.90
N GLU A 2 10.02 1.45 20.59
CA GLU A 2 10.25 0.15 20.00
C GLU A 2 8.92 -0.40 19.48
N VAL A 3 8.86 -0.69 18.18
CA VAL A 3 7.78 -1.47 17.60
C VAL A 3 8.09 -2.91 17.97
N THR A 4 7.54 -3.37 19.09
CA THR A 4 7.47 -4.79 19.41
C THR A 4 6.65 -5.47 18.32
N MET A 5 7.37 -6.17 17.43
CA MET A 5 6.79 -7.08 16.46
C MET A 5 6.08 -8.18 17.26
N ALA A 6 4.76 -8.07 17.38
CA ALA A 6 3.94 -9.13 17.90
C ALA A 6 4.18 -10.37 17.03
N GLU A 7 4.67 -11.44 17.66
CA GLU A 7 4.77 -12.74 17.03
C GLU A 7 3.38 -13.13 16.48
N PRO A 8 3.29 -13.72 15.28
CA PRO A 8 2.02 -14.20 14.79
C PRO A 8 1.65 -15.44 15.60
N ASP A 9 0.81 -15.21 16.60
CA ASP A 9 0.09 -16.23 17.34
C ASP A 9 -0.54 -17.23 16.37
N GLY A 10 -0.24 -18.51 16.61
CA GLY A 10 -0.98 -19.64 16.08
C GLY A 10 -0.74 -19.92 14.61
N VAL A 11 0.24 -20.77 14.34
CA VAL A 11 0.18 -21.71 13.21
C VAL A 11 -1.16 -22.44 13.32
N LEU A 12 -2.17 -21.93 12.60
CA LEU A 12 -3.39 -22.68 12.32
C LEU A 12 -2.89 -23.89 11.54
N THR A 13 -2.76 -25.01 12.23
CA THR A 13 -2.51 -26.34 11.65
C THR A 13 -3.25 -26.38 10.32
N GLU A 14 -2.49 -26.39 9.22
CA GLU A 14 -3.02 -26.54 7.88
C GLU A 14 -3.69 -27.92 7.86
N ARG A 15 -4.97 -27.97 8.22
CA ARG A 15 -5.84 -29.00 7.73
C ARG A 15 -5.92 -28.72 6.24
N ASN A 16 -5.03 -29.37 5.50
CA ASN A 16 -5.11 -29.45 4.06
C ASN A 16 -6.33 -30.31 3.74
N VAL A 17 -7.51 -29.70 3.88
CA VAL A 17 -8.77 -30.30 3.47
C VAL A 17 -8.74 -30.24 1.96
N ASP A 18 -8.68 -31.41 1.34
CA ASP A 18 -8.73 -31.52 -0.11
C ASP A 18 -10.10 -31.06 -0.60
N VAL A 19 -10.15 -29.81 -1.05
CA VAL A 19 -11.34 -29.17 -1.59
C VAL A 19 -11.84 -29.92 -2.82
N ALA A 20 -10.95 -30.50 -3.63
CA ALA A 20 -11.34 -31.33 -4.77
C ALA A 20 -12.08 -32.59 -4.29
N ALA A 21 -11.58 -33.25 -3.24
CA ALA A 21 -12.27 -34.38 -2.63
C ALA A 21 -13.65 -34.00 -2.06
N LEU A 22 -13.80 -32.82 -1.45
CA LEU A 22 -15.11 -32.32 -1.00
C LEU A 22 -16.09 -32.13 -2.16
N TYR A 23 -15.65 -31.54 -3.27
CA TYR A 23 -16.47 -31.35 -4.47
C TYR A 23 -16.81 -32.68 -5.15
N ASP A 24 -15.88 -33.64 -5.18
CA ASP A 24 -16.12 -34.98 -5.70
C ASP A 24 -17.16 -35.73 -4.84
N MET A 25 -17.06 -35.65 -3.51
CA MET A 25 -18.09 -36.20 -2.61
C MET A 25 -19.45 -35.53 -2.82
N LEU A 26 -19.50 -34.21 -3.00
CA LEU A 26 -20.73 -33.50 -3.32
C LEU A 26 -21.36 -34.01 -4.63
N ARG A 27 -20.53 -34.20 -5.67
CA ARG A 27 -20.95 -34.74 -6.96
C ARG A 27 -21.47 -36.17 -6.84
N GLN A 28 -20.81 -37.01 -6.06
CA GLN A 28 -21.24 -38.38 -5.78
C GLN A 28 -22.56 -38.42 -5.00
N CYS A 29 -22.72 -37.60 -3.96
CA CYS A 29 -23.98 -37.47 -3.21
C CYS A 29 -25.13 -37.03 -4.11
N LYS A 30 -24.89 -36.09 -5.02
CA LYS A 30 -25.90 -35.66 -6.00
C LYS A 30 -26.31 -36.81 -6.93
N ALA A 31 -25.34 -37.50 -7.54
CA ALA A 31 -25.60 -38.61 -8.45
C ALA A 31 -26.34 -39.76 -7.73
N SER A 32 -25.94 -40.07 -6.48
CA SER A 32 -26.62 -41.04 -5.64
C SER A 32 -28.07 -40.63 -5.32
N ALA A 33 -28.32 -39.34 -5.05
CA ALA A 33 -29.68 -38.84 -4.84
C ALA A 33 -30.57 -39.06 -6.08
N GLU A 34 -30.06 -38.73 -7.27
CA GLU A 34 -30.77 -38.89 -8.53
C GLU A 34 -31.10 -40.36 -8.80
N GLU A 35 -30.16 -41.27 -8.54
CA GLU A 35 -30.37 -42.72 -8.67
C GLU A 35 -31.42 -43.25 -7.68
N ILE A 36 -31.34 -42.85 -6.40
CA ILE A 36 -32.29 -43.27 -5.37
C ILE A 36 -33.71 -42.76 -5.69
N VAL A 37 -33.84 -41.51 -6.16
CA VAL A 37 -35.13 -40.95 -6.59
C VAL A 37 -35.69 -41.69 -7.81
N ALA A 38 -34.84 -42.05 -8.78
CA ALA A 38 -35.26 -42.84 -9.93
C ALA A 38 -35.79 -44.22 -9.52
N LYS A 39 -35.11 -44.91 -8.58
CA LYS A 39 -35.58 -46.18 -7.99
C LYS A 39 -36.91 -45.99 -7.27
N MET A 40 -37.06 -44.92 -6.49
CA MET A 40 -38.30 -44.60 -5.78
C MET A 40 -39.48 -44.39 -6.73
N LEU A 41 -39.26 -43.76 -7.89
CA LEU A 41 -40.26 -43.58 -8.94
C LEU A 41 -40.63 -44.89 -9.64
N ALA A 42 -39.66 -45.78 -9.88
CA ALA A 42 -39.90 -47.10 -10.47
C ALA A 42 -40.78 -47.98 -9.55
N ILE A 43 -40.43 -48.08 -8.26
CA ILE A 43 -41.21 -48.81 -7.25
C ILE A 43 -42.65 -48.29 -7.17
N LYS A 44 -42.83 -46.97 -7.27
CA LYS A 44 -44.17 -46.34 -7.29
C LYS A 44 -44.99 -46.71 -8.53
N LYS A 45 -44.35 -46.93 -9.68
CA LYS A 45 -45.03 -47.34 -10.93
C LYS A 45 -45.42 -48.82 -10.92
N GLU A 46 -44.61 -49.68 -10.31
CA GLU A 46 -44.79 -51.14 -10.32
C GLU A 46 -45.76 -51.64 -9.22
N ALA A 47 -46.28 -50.75 -8.36
CA ALA A 47 -47.17 -51.08 -7.23
C ALA A 47 -46.59 -52.12 -6.25
N ASP A 48 -45.26 -52.08 -6.07
CA ASP A 48 -44.47 -53.06 -5.33
C ASP A 48 -44.60 -52.90 -3.78
N PRO A 49 -44.19 -53.88 -2.93
CA PRO A 49 -44.43 -53.88 -1.49
C PRO A 49 -43.86 -52.68 -0.71
N LYS A 50 -44.60 -52.28 0.33
CA LYS A 50 -44.24 -51.19 1.28
C LYS A 50 -42.87 -51.34 1.96
N SER A 51 -42.29 -52.54 1.99
CA SER A 51 -40.97 -52.81 2.59
C SER A 51 -39.82 -52.21 1.78
N GLN A 52 -39.83 -52.35 0.45
CA GLN A 52 -38.77 -51.79 -0.42
C GLN A 52 -38.80 -50.25 -0.42
N LEU A 53 -40.00 -49.66 -0.33
CA LEU A 53 -40.16 -48.21 -0.20
C LEU A 53 -39.47 -47.68 1.08
N ARG A 54 -39.59 -48.38 2.21
CA ARG A 54 -38.98 -47.96 3.48
C ARG A 54 -37.44 -47.96 3.39
N GLU A 55 -36.87 -48.93 2.70
CA GLU A 55 -35.42 -49.01 2.50
C GLU A 55 -34.90 -47.85 1.63
N VAL A 56 -35.56 -47.59 0.49
CA VAL A 56 -35.21 -46.47 -0.41
C VAL A 56 -35.38 -45.11 0.29
N VAL A 57 -36.41 -44.95 1.13
CA VAL A 57 -36.59 -43.75 1.97
C VAL A 57 -35.44 -43.61 2.98
N THR A 58 -34.95 -44.71 3.55
CA THR A 58 -33.81 -44.67 4.47
C THR A 58 -32.53 -44.28 3.74
N GLN A 59 -32.30 -44.81 2.54
CA GLN A 59 -31.14 -44.46 1.71
C GLN A 59 -31.11 -42.98 1.34
N ILE A 60 -32.24 -42.40 0.92
CA ILE A 60 -32.27 -40.96 0.58
C ILE A 60 -32.03 -40.08 1.81
N LEU A 61 -32.57 -40.46 2.99
CA LEU A 61 -32.33 -39.73 4.23
C LEU A 61 -30.85 -39.74 4.64
N LEU A 62 -30.19 -40.89 4.54
CA LEU A 62 -28.74 -41.00 4.79
C LEU A 62 -27.92 -40.17 3.79
N ASN A 63 -28.31 -40.18 2.52
CA ASN A 63 -27.66 -39.34 1.51
C ASN A 63 -27.84 -37.84 1.81
N PHE A 64 -29.01 -37.41 2.30
CA PHE A 64 -29.24 -36.03 2.74
C PHE A 64 -28.39 -35.63 3.95
N VAL A 65 -28.19 -36.53 4.92
CA VAL A 65 -27.30 -36.28 6.07
C VAL A 65 -25.86 -36.08 5.56
N THR A 66 -25.40 -36.94 4.65
CA THR A 66 -24.07 -36.84 4.04
C THR A 66 -23.92 -35.53 3.26
N LEU A 67 -24.91 -35.16 2.45
CA LEU A 67 -24.93 -33.90 1.71
C LEU A 67 -24.83 -32.68 2.64
N ARG A 68 -25.56 -32.67 3.76
CA ARG A 68 -25.47 -31.59 4.76
C ARG A 68 -24.07 -31.52 5.37
N GLN A 69 -23.45 -32.66 5.65
CA GLN A 69 -22.09 -32.72 6.20
C GLN A 69 -21.04 -32.20 5.21
N VAL A 70 -21.13 -32.60 3.94
CA VAL A 70 -20.23 -32.11 2.88
C VAL A 70 -20.41 -30.60 2.68
N ASN A 71 -21.66 -30.11 2.59
CA ASN A 71 -21.94 -28.68 2.44
C ASN A 71 -21.39 -27.86 3.60
N ARG A 72 -21.54 -28.34 4.84
CA ARG A 72 -20.97 -27.67 6.02
C ARG A 72 -19.44 -27.61 5.94
N SER A 73 -18.81 -28.66 5.46
CA SER A 73 -17.35 -28.71 5.32
C SER A 73 -16.86 -27.72 4.26
N ILE A 74 -17.55 -27.64 3.12
CA ILE A 74 -17.25 -26.64 2.06
C ILE A 74 -17.39 -25.22 2.60
N LEU A 75 -18.48 -24.91 3.29
CA LEU A 75 -18.71 -23.56 3.84
C LEU A 75 -17.63 -23.16 4.86
N LEU A 76 -17.20 -24.09 5.71
CA LEU A 76 -16.13 -23.84 6.67
C LEU A 76 -14.79 -23.56 5.97
N GLU A 77 -14.47 -24.29 4.90
CA GLU A 77 -13.26 -24.02 4.11
C GLU A 77 -13.36 -22.68 3.35
N GLU A 78 -14.53 -22.33 2.83
CA GLU A 78 -14.77 -21.03 2.20
C GLU A 78 -14.53 -19.87 3.19
N ASP A 79 -15.12 -19.95 4.39
CA ASP A 79 -14.92 -18.97 5.45
C ASP A 79 -13.45 -18.90 5.88
N ARG A 80 -12.75 -20.05 5.93
CA ARG A 80 -11.32 -20.12 6.25
C ARG A 80 -10.48 -19.38 5.22
N VAL A 81 -10.65 -19.69 3.94
CA VAL A 81 -9.91 -19.07 2.83
C VAL A 81 -10.19 -17.57 2.75
N LYS A 82 -11.45 -17.17 2.98
CA LYS A 82 -11.84 -15.75 3.03
C LYS A 82 -11.15 -15.02 4.18
N ALA A 83 -11.15 -15.59 5.38
CA ALA A 83 -10.48 -14.99 6.54
C ALA A 83 -8.95 -14.92 6.36
N GLU A 84 -8.35 -15.95 5.78
CA GLU A 84 -6.92 -15.97 5.44
C GLU A 84 -6.56 -14.87 4.44
N THR A 85 -7.36 -14.74 3.38
CA THR A 85 -7.17 -13.71 2.35
C THR A 85 -7.33 -12.30 2.93
N GLU A 86 -8.35 -12.04 3.74
CA GLU A 86 -8.54 -10.73 4.40
C GLU A 86 -7.40 -10.42 5.38
N ARG A 87 -6.90 -11.41 6.12
CA ARG A 87 -5.74 -11.23 7.01
C ARG A 87 -4.47 -10.88 6.22
N ALA A 88 -4.26 -11.49 5.06
CA ALA A 88 -3.14 -11.17 4.18
C ALA A 88 -3.28 -9.79 3.49
N LYS A 89 -4.52 -9.37 3.21
CA LYS A 89 -4.86 -8.08 2.58
C LYS A 89 -4.64 -6.89 3.52
N ALA A 90 -5.02 -7.01 4.80
CA ALA A 90 -4.92 -5.93 5.79
C ALA A 90 -3.53 -5.26 5.91
N PRO A 91 -2.39 -5.99 6.04
CA PRO A 91 -1.07 -5.36 6.12
C PRO A 91 -0.66 -4.68 4.80
N VAL A 92 -1.11 -5.20 3.66
CA VAL A 92 -0.85 -4.57 2.34
C VAL A 92 -1.59 -3.23 2.23
N GLU A 93 -2.85 -3.16 2.67
CA GLU A 93 -3.60 -1.92 2.69
C GLU A 93 -2.97 -0.88 3.63
N LEU A 94 -2.54 -1.30 4.82
CA LEU A 94 -1.86 -0.43 5.79
C LEU A 94 -0.57 0.16 5.20
N THR A 95 0.29 -0.69 4.64
CA THR A 95 1.57 -0.25 4.06
C THR A 95 1.37 0.62 2.82
N THR A 96 0.33 0.35 2.02
CA THR A 96 -0.05 1.20 0.89
C THR A 96 -0.46 2.60 1.35
N LEU A 97 -1.22 2.71 2.44
CA LEU A 97 -1.59 3.99 3.02
C LEU A 97 -0.37 4.77 3.55
N GLN A 98 0.55 4.07 4.23
CA GLN A 98 1.80 4.67 4.69
C GLN A 98 2.64 5.19 3.51
N LEU A 99 2.77 4.40 2.44
CA LEU A 99 3.46 4.80 1.23
C LEU A 99 2.84 6.05 0.63
N HIS A 100 1.51 6.11 0.53
CA HIS A 100 0.80 7.27 0.02
C HIS A 100 1.10 8.53 0.83
N ASN A 101 1.07 8.44 2.16
CA ASN A 101 1.42 9.57 3.04
C ASN A 101 2.84 10.08 2.79
N LEU A 102 3.82 9.17 2.72
CA LEU A 102 5.22 9.52 2.45
C LEU A 102 5.41 10.13 1.06
N MET A 103 4.69 9.63 0.05
CA MET A 103 4.71 10.20 -1.29
C MET A 103 4.16 11.63 -1.31
N TYR A 104 3.08 11.90 -0.55
CA TYR A 104 2.53 13.24 -0.40
C TYR A 104 3.53 14.20 0.24
N GLU A 105 4.16 13.77 1.34
CA GLU A 105 5.17 14.55 2.04
C GLU A 105 6.39 14.84 1.15
N LYS A 106 6.93 13.82 0.47
CA LYS A 106 7.99 14.00 -0.52
C LYS A 106 7.60 15.04 -1.57
N ASN A 107 6.41 14.91 -2.16
CA ASN A 107 5.96 15.81 -3.21
C ASN A 107 5.76 17.25 -2.69
N HIS A 108 5.33 17.41 -1.44
CA HIS A 108 5.26 18.71 -0.78
C HIS A 108 6.65 19.36 -0.69
N TYR A 109 7.67 18.63 -0.21
CA TYR A 109 9.03 19.15 -0.13
C TYR A 109 9.66 19.42 -1.49
N VAL A 110 9.42 18.58 -2.49
CA VAL A 110 9.90 18.83 -3.87
C VAL A 110 9.34 20.14 -4.41
N LYS A 111 8.06 20.43 -4.16
CA LYS A 111 7.44 21.71 -4.55
C LYS A 111 8.06 22.89 -3.79
N ALA A 112 8.27 22.75 -2.49
CA ALA A 112 8.92 23.79 -1.68
C ALA A 112 10.35 24.07 -2.17
N LEU A 113 11.15 23.03 -2.41
CA LEU A 113 12.51 23.16 -2.95
C LEU A 113 12.52 23.83 -4.32
N LYS A 114 11.57 23.49 -5.19
CA LYS A 114 11.42 24.14 -6.49
C LYS A 114 11.12 25.64 -6.32
N ALA A 115 10.17 26.00 -5.45
CA ALA A 115 9.85 27.39 -5.16
C ALA A 115 11.06 28.16 -4.61
N CYS A 116 11.84 27.56 -3.69
CA CYS A 116 13.07 28.17 -3.18
C CYS A 116 14.13 28.36 -4.26
N LYS A 117 14.27 27.43 -5.22
CA LYS A 117 15.23 27.55 -6.34
C LYS A 117 14.79 28.57 -7.39
N GLU A 118 13.49 28.68 -7.63
CA GLU A 118 12.91 29.65 -8.57
C GLU A 118 12.86 31.06 -7.99
N PHE A 119 13.07 31.20 -6.68
CA PHE A 119 13.16 32.49 -6.01
C PHE A 119 14.38 33.27 -6.51
N ARG A 120 14.15 34.22 -7.43
CA ARG A 120 15.14 35.19 -7.86
C ARG A 120 15.10 36.41 -6.95
N THR A 121 16.23 36.69 -6.32
CA THR A 121 16.43 37.92 -5.55
C THR A 121 16.86 39.06 -6.47
N LYS A 122 16.54 40.30 -6.06
CA LYS A 122 16.93 41.52 -6.79
C LYS A 122 18.45 41.64 -7.02
N TYR A 123 19.29 41.05 -6.15
CA TYR A 123 20.74 41.16 -6.27
C TYR A 123 21.31 40.47 -7.51
N GLN A 124 20.59 39.48 -8.08
CA GLN A 124 21.07 38.73 -9.26
C GLN A 124 21.01 39.55 -10.56
N SER A 125 20.31 40.69 -10.56
CA SER A 125 20.19 41.59 -11.71
C SER A 125 20.96 42.92 -11.52
N ILE A 126 21.76 43.06 -10.47
CA ILE A 126 22.55 44.27 -10.23
C ILE A 126 23.84 44.14 -11.02
N GLU A 127 24.08 45.07 -11.94
CA GLU A 127 25.37 45.24 -12.58
C GLU A 127 26.35 45.82 -11.55
N LEU A 128 27.45 45.09 -11.29
CA LEU A 128 28.48 45.47 -10.33
C LEU A 128 29.75 45.88 -11.08
N ILE A 129 30.47 46.90 -10.60
CA ILE A 129 31.80 47.29 -11.08
C ILE A 129 32.71 46.06 -11.23
N PRO A 130 33.44 45.90 -12.34
CA PRO A 130 34.36 44.79 -12.56
C PRO A 130 35.35 44.57 -11.41
N GLU A 131 35.80 43.33 -11.21
CA GLU A 131 36.67 42.98 -10.08
C GLU A 131 37.99 43.75 -10.13
N GLU A 132 38.51 44.00 -11.33
CA GLU A 132 39.76 44.71 -11.58
C GLU A 132 39.68 46.17 -11.11
N GLU A 133 38.54 46.83 -11.37
CA GLU A 133 38.29 48.21 -10.97
C GLU A 133 38.07 48.31 -9.46
N PHE A 134 37.35 47.35 -8.87
CA PHE A 134 37.20 47.26 -7.41
C PHE A 134 38.55 47.09 -6.71
N ILE A 135 39.43 46.21 -7.19
CA ILE A 135 40.75 45.98 -6.59
C ILE A 135 41.62 47.23 -6.71
N ARG A 136 41.51 47.99 -7.80
CA ARG A 136 42.29 49.22 -8.00
C ARG A 136 41.81 50.36 -7.11
N ASP A 137 40.50 50.63 -7.10
CA ASP A 137 39.96 51.91 -6.63
C ASP A 137 39.26 51.83 -5.26
N ALA A 138 38.99 50.62 -4.73
CA ALA A 138 38.32 50.51 -3.44
C ALA A 138 39.26 50.83 -2.25
N PRO A 139 38.77 51.54 -1.22
CA PRO A 139 39.51 51.79 0.02
C PRO A 139 39.95 50.49 0.71
N GLU A 140 41.12 50.52 1.34
CA GLU A 140 41.68 49.38 2.08
C GLU A 140 40.77 48.91 3.22
N ASP A 141 40.03 49.83 3.85
CA ASP A 141 39.09 49.51 4.93
C ASP A 141 37.95 48.60 4.44
N ILE A 142 37.48 48.80 3.20
CA ILE A 142 36.43 47.96 2.58
C ILE A 142 37.03 46.63 2.09
N LYS A 143 38.25 46.66 1.54
CA LYS A 143 38.94 45.45 1.05
C LYS A 143 39.29 44.46 2.17
N ARG A 144 39.71 44.98 3.33
CA ARG A 144 40.17 44.18 4.49
C ARG A 144 39.05 43.68 5.39
N SER A 145 37.84 44.25 5.26
CA SER A 145 36.67 43.74 5.98
C SER A 145 36.44 42.26 5.66
N ILE A 146 35.92 41.48 6.60
CA ILE A 146 35.50 40.09 6.35
C ILE A 146 34.01 40.03 6.67
N LEU A 147 33.21 39.91 5.61
CA LEU A 147 31.75 39.96 5.67
C LEU A 147 31.13 38.56 5.56
N SER A 148 31.85 37.60 4.95
CA SER A 148 31.44 36.20 4.89
C SER A 148 32.60 35.23 4.99
N SER A 149 32.30 33.98 5.35
CA SER A 149 33.24 32.86 5.36
C SER A 149 33.49 32.27 3.97
N ASP A 150 32.56 32.40 3.03
CA ASP A 150 32.76 32.03 1.63
C ASP A 150 33.43 33.19 0.88
N ARG A 151 34.58 32.92 0.26
CA ARG A 151 35.37 33.90 -0.48
C ARG A 151 34.60 34.52 -1.64
N THR A 152 33.78 33.75 -2.36
CA THR A 152 33.05 34.29 -3.52
C THR A 152 31.92 35.22 -3.08
N HIS A 153 31.17 34.81 -2.06
CA HIS A 153 30.14 35.63 -1.45
C HIS A 153 30.71 36.88 -0.75
N ASP A 154 31.82 36.75 -0.04
CA ASP A 154 32.52 37.86 0.64
C ASP A 154 32.97 38.93 -0.37
N LEU A 155 33.57 38.52 -1.49
CA LEU A 155 33.97 39.44 -2.55
C LEU A 155 32.76 40.19 -3.15
N MET A 156 31.65 39.48 -3.39
CA MET A 156 30.41 40.09 -3.87
C MET A 156 29.87 41.14 -2.90
N LEU A 157 29.86 40.85 -1.59
CA LEU A 157 29.41 41.78 -0.55
C LEU A 157 30.30 43.02 -0.45
N LYS A 158 31.62 42.86 -0.59
CA LYS A 158 32.57 43.97 -0.61
C LYS A 158 32.34 44.89 -1.80
N ARG A 159 32.12 44.32 -2.98
CA ARG A 159 31.79 45.09 -4.20
C ARG A 159 30.50 45.87 -4.02
N LEU A 160 29.45 45.25 -3.48
CA LEU A 160 28.18 45.92 -3.16
C LEU A 160 28.34 47.09 -2.17
N ASN A 161 29.13 46.91 -1.11
CA ASN A 161 29.39 47.97 -0.14
C ASN A 161 30.17 49.15 -0.74
N TYR A 162 31.09 48.86 -1.66
CA TYR A 162 31.84 49.91 -2.36
C TYR A 162 30.95 50.75 -3.28
N GLU A 163 30.06 50.11 -4.05
CA GLU A 163 29.05 50.80 -4.86
C GLU A 163 28.14 51.70 -4.02
N LEU A 164 27.68 51.19 -2.87
CA LEU A 164 26.88 51.96 -1.93
C LEU A 164 27.65 53.18 -1.40
N PHE A 165 28.94 53.01 -1.09
CA PHE A 165 29.82 54.09 -0.67
C PHE A 165 30.00 55.15 -1.77
N GLN A 166 30.23 54.72 -3.02
CA GLN A 166 30.32 55.63 -4.16
C GLN A 166 29.01 56.39 -4.40
N ALA A 167 27.86 55.70 -4.41
CA ALA A 167 26.56 56.33 -4.59
C ALA A 167 26.25 57.36 -3.48
N CYS A 168 26.65 57.07 -2.25
CA CYS A 168 26.52 58.01 -1.13
C CYS A 168 27.42 59.25 -1.31
N LEU A 169 28.67 59.07 -1.75
CA LEU A 169 29.59 60.19 -2.04
C LEU A 169 29.13 61.05 -3.21
N LEU A 170 28.50 60.46 -4.23
CA LEU A 170 28.00 61.16 -5.43
C LEU A 170 26.62 61.83 -5.23
N SER A 171 25.94 61.54 -4.11
CA SER A 171 24.64 62.13 -3.76
C SER A 171 24.76 63.40 -2.90
N PHE A 172 25.99 63.85 -2.62
CA PHE A 172 26.33 65.11 -1.95
C PHE A 172 27.12 66.02 -2.89
#